data_AF-A0A4V2PI10-F1
#
_entry.id   AF-A0A4V2PI10-F1
#
_cell.length_a   1.000
_cell.length_b   1.000
_cell.length_c   1.000
_cell.angle_alpha   90.00
_cell.angle_beta   90.00
_cell.angle_gamma   90.00
#
_symmetry.space_group_name_H-M   'P 1'
#
loop_
_entity.id
_entity.type
_entity.pdbx_description
1 polymer ?
#
loop_
_entity_poly.entity_id
_entity_poly.type
_entity_poly.pdbx_seq_one_letter_code
_entity_poly.pdbx_strand_id
1 'polypeptide(L)'
;MQIDITIDRADKQSGRNYLTWAPTRATLTRTDPGGRALSAVTVRLANSADTGGQLVFGTNRQNMERTPTLDLKLDPGATVEFWVAGGTASIDDLDAGLSVAEPDKPVLASKSVMVRIRKDANTLTPAEQVRFTTAFAQVNDEGNGLFQNFREMHRERSALRQAHGFSGFLAWHRAYLLDLERELQKKNPAVTLPYWRFDRPAPNVFTEQFMGRQGAARNVVFDPNNLLSNWQTDGEPGIWREPQFAADQPAFVSGEATTLALGGPAPGAFFDNGGVTTQQADTLRGFRRMEGDPHGAAHSSFDGWLSATNTAPRDPMFFLLHSNVDRLWARWQRLNDRFDGTQIRTYFFRGTARSNPATQIGHNLLDTMWPWNGITQAQDPSRPPNAPRGAFVPVPAAAWPAQAAKPTVGDMIDYHGLLSPGSDMNFGYDDVPYGVAT
;
A
#
# COMPACT_ATOMS: atom_id res chain seq x y z
N MET A 1 -37.76 -15.49 -5.18
CA MET A 1 -36.42 -15.80 -4.68
C MET A 1 -35.70 -14.49 -4.49
N GLN A 2 -35.16 -14.28 -3.30
CA GLN A 2 -34.30 -13.15 -2.98
C GLN A 2 -32.90 -13.69 -2.74
N ILE A 3 -31.90 -13.00 -3.29
CA ILE A 3 -30.49 -13.32 -3.08
C ILE A 3 -29.86 -12.13 -2.37
N ASP A 4 -29.26 -12.40 -1.22
CA ASP A 4 -28.51 -11.40 -0.46
C ASP A 4 -27.01 -11.66 -0.65
N ILE A 5 -26.28 -10.63 -1.06
CA ILE A 5 -24.83 -10.67 -1.26
C ILE A 5 -24.14 -10.02 -0.06
N THR A 6 -23.35 -10.79 0.68
CA THR A 6 -22.45 -10.25 1.69
C THR A 6 -21.02 -10.36 1.20
N ILE A 7 -20.25 -9.29 1.33
CA ILE A 7 -18.79 -9.30 1.12
C ILE A 7 -18.22 -8.83 2.44
N ASP A 8 -17.32 -9.62 3.02
CA ASP A 8 -16.70 -9.30 4.29
C ASP A 8 -15.98 -7.94 4.20
N ARG A 9 -15.76 -7.29 5.34
CA ARG A 9 -14.99 -6.04 5.45
C ARG A 9 -15.62 -4.86 4.69
N ALA A 10 -16.95 -4.81 4.66
CA ALA A 10 -17.64 -3.60 4.25
C ALA A 10 -17.32 -2.46 5.25
N ASP A 11 -17.14 -1.26 4.73
CA ASP A 11 -17.04 -0.06 5.55
C ASP A 11 -18.29 0.08 6.43
N LYS A 12 -18.10 0.22 7.74
CA LYS A 12 -19.21 0.17 8.71
C LYS A 12 -20.17 1.35 8.57
N GLN A 13 -19.71 2.49 8.07
CA GLN A 13 -20.51 3.70 7.94
C GLN A 13 -21.25 3.75 6.61
N SER A 14 -20.55 3.44 5.52
CA SER A 14 -21.07 3.56 4.15
C SER A 14 -21.61 2.25 3.56
N GLY A 15 -21.28 1.09 4.16
CA GLY A 15 -21.60 -0.23 3.62
C GLY A 15 -20.78 -0.60 2.36
N ARG A 16 -19.83 0.24 1.95
CA ARG A 16 -19.04 0.06 0.72
C ARG A 16 -17.96 -1.01 0.91
N ASN A 17 -17.67 -1.76 -0.15
CA ASN A 17 -16.57 -2.72 -0.16
C ASN A 17 -15.45 -2.22 -1.09
N TYR A 18 -14.24 -2.12 -0.54
CA TYR A 18 -13.02 -1.82 -1.28
C TYR A 18 -12.18 -3.09 -1.33
N LEU A 19 -12.06 -3.66 -2.53
CA LEU A 19 -11.34 -4.90 -2.81
C LEU A 19 -9.95 -4.60 -3.35
N THR A 20 -9.03 -5.55 -3.17
CA THR A 20 -7.69 -5.51 -3.78
C THR A 20 -7.45 -6.81 -4.57
N TRP A 21 -6.19 -7.13 -4.83
CA TRP A 21 -5.80 -8.43 -5.37
C TRP A 21 -5.96 -9.57 -4.36
N ALA A 22 -5.96 -9.27 -3.06
CA ALA A 22 -6.15 -10.28 -2.03
C ALA A 22 -7.61 -10.80 -2.06
N PRO A 23 -7.83 -12.13 -2.15
CA PRO A 23 -9.17 -12.68 -2.13
C PRO A 23 -9.90 -12.38 -0.83
N THR A 24 -11.04 -11.69 -0.97
CA THR A 24 -11.95 -11.37 0.12
C THR A 24 -13.10 -12.36 0.14
N ARG A 25 -13.41 -12.86 1.33
CA ARG A 25 -14.51 -13.79 1.55
C ARG A 25 -15.85 -13.10 1.31
N ALA A 26 -16.77 -13.81 0.66
CA ALA A 26 -18.12 -13.35 0.38
C ALA A 26 -19.11 -14.51 0.51
N THR A 27 -20.38 -14.18 0.70
CA THR A 27 -21.47 -15.16 0.78
C THR A 27 -22.67 -14.75 -0.06
N LEU A 28 -23.34 -15.75 -0.62
CA LEU A 28 -24.69 -15.62 -1.16
C LEU A 28 -25.66 -16.32 -0.22
N THR A 29 -26.69 -15.60 0.21
CA THR A 29 -27.78 -16.18 0.99
C THR A 29 -29.04 -16.14 0.17
N ARG A 30 -29.70 -17.29 0.02
CA ARG A 30 -30.98 -17.38 -0.67
C ARG A 30 -32.12 -17.35 0.35
N THR A 31 -32.90 -16.29 0.33
CA THR A 31 -34.11 -16.13 1.14
C THR A 31 -35.35 -16.26 0.26
N ASP A 32 -36.38 -16.97 0.75
CA ASP A 32 -37.61 -17.22 0.01
C ASP A 32 -38.82 -16.78 0.85
N PRO A 33 -39.29 -15.52 0.69
CA PRO A 33 -40.33 -14.92 1.55
C PRO A 33 -41.74 -15.55 1.49
N GLY A 34 -41.90 -16.74 0.91
CA GLY A 34 -43.21 -17.36 0.65
C GLY A 34 -43.34 -18.85 0.99
N GLY A 35 -42.36 -19.46 1.67
CA GLY A 35 -42.48 -20.82 2.23
C GLY A 35 -42.72 -21.96 1.22
N ARG A 36 -42.48 -21.74 -0.08
CA ARG A 36 -42.63 -22.78 -1.10
C ARG A 36 -41.47 -23.78 -1.02
N ALA A 37 -41.77 -25.06 -1.17
CA ALA A 37 -40.76 -26.08 -1.45
C ALA A 37 -40.13 -25.75 -2.81
N LEU A 38 -38.83 -25.48 -2.80
CA LEU A 38 -38.09 -25.08 -3.98
C LEU A 38 -36.95 -26.07 -4.19
N SER A 39 -36.62 -26.35 -5.46
CA SER A 39 -35.42 -27.09 -5.80
C SER A 39 -34.17 -26.22 -5.62
N ALA A 40 -33.00 -26.85 -5.62
CA ALA A 40 -31.75 -26.16 -5.81
C ALA A 40 -31.77 -25.39 -7.14
N VAL A 41 -31.11 -24.23 -7.17
CA VAL A 41 -30.87 -23.45 -8.39
C VAL A 41 -29.38 -23.24 -8.59
N THR A 42 -28.93 -23.19 -9.84
CA THR A 42 -27.58 -22.73 -10.16
C THR A 42 -27.65 -21.26 -10.51
N VAL A 43 -26.85 -20.46 -9.82
CA VAL A 43 -26.65 -19.04 -10.14
C VAL A 43 -25.24 -18.81 -10.66
N ARG A 44 -25.09 -17.83 -11.54
CA ARG A 44 -23.82 -17.35 -12.06
C ARG A 44 -23.49 -16.01 -11.43
N LEU A 45 -22.30 -15.95 -10.83
CA LEU A 45 -21.60 -14.71 -10.52
C LEU A 45 -20.93 -14.19 -11.78
N ALA A 46 -21.04 -12.90 -12.03
CA ALA A 46 -20.37 -12.20 -13.13
C ALA A 46 -20.13 -10.73 -12.77
N ASN A 47 -19.26 -10.06 -13.52
CA ASN A 47 -19.17 -8.60 -13.49
C ASN A 47 -20.50 -7.98 -13.95
N SER A 48 -20.99 -6.98 -13.21
CA SER A 48 -22.11 -6.14 -13.69
C SER A 48 -21.64 -5.29 -14.86
N ALA A 49 -22.54 -4.97 -15.80
CA ALA A 49 -22.28 -4.22 -17.04
C ALA A 49 -21.13 -3.19 -16.91
N ASP A 50 -20.08 -3.37 -17.74
CA ASP A 50 -18.77 -2.74 -17.62
C ASP A 50 -18.81 -1.24 -17.28
N THR A 51 -18.16 -0.84 -16.19
CA THR A 51 -18.09 0.58 -15.77
C THR A 51 -16.76 1.06 -15.20
N GLY A 52 -15.71 0.22 -15.16
CA GLY A 52 -14.37 0.62 -14.73
C GLY A 52 -13.52 -0.57 -14.27
N GLY A 53 -13.56 -0.89 -12.98
CA GLY A 53 -12.88 -2.05 -12.41
C GLY A 53 -13.57 -3.39 -12.75
N GLN A 54 -12.82 -4.48 -12.64
CA GLN A 54 -13.31 -5.84 -12.91
C GLN A 54 -13.00 -6.76 -11.74
N LEU A 55 -13.89 -7.70 -11.49
CA LEU A 55 -13.81 -8.71 -10.44
C LEU A 55 -13.48 -10.08 -11.03
N VAL A 56 -12.84 -10.88 -10.21
CA VAL A 56 -12.63 -12.31 -10.43
C VAL A 56 -13.10 -13.09 -9.22
N PHE A 57 -13.50 -14.34 -9.47
CA PHE A 57 -14.17 -15.19 -8.50
C PHE A 57 -13.44 -16.53 -8.33
N GLY A 58 -13.74 -17.19 -7.22
CA GLY A 58 -13.20 -18.50 -6.91
C GLY A 58 -13.87 -19.17 -5.72
N THR A 59 -13.57 -20.45 -5.50
CA THR A 59 -14.08 -21.27 -4.40
C THR A 59 -13.01 -21.59 -3.35
N ASN A 60 -11.77 -21.20 -3.59
CA ASN A 60 -10.65 -21.42 -2.68
C ASN A 60 -9.85 -20.12 -2.49
N ARG A 61 -9.61 -19.71 -1.25
CA ARG A 61 -8.80 -18.51 -0.98
C ARG A 61 -7.34 -18.64 -1.44
N GLN A 62 -6.70 -19.77 -1.10
CA GLN A 62 -5.26 -19.95 -1.26
C GLN A 62 -4.89 -20.08 -2.73
N ASN A 63 -5.65 -20.92 -3.45
CA ASN A 63 -5.45 -21.18 -4.88
C ASN A 63 -6.67 -20.68 -5.66
N MET A 64 -6.99 -19.40 -5.51
CA MET A 64 -8.16 -18.81 -6.15
C MET A 64 -8.06 -18.94 -7.68
N GLU A 65 -9.12 -19.50 -8.26
CA GLU A 65 -9.25 -19.78 -9.70
C GLU A 65 -9.18 -18.50 -10.54
N ARG A 66 -9.62 -17.38 -9.96
CA ARG A 66 -9.62 -16.04 -10.57
C ARG A 66 -10.34 -16.01 -11.92
N THR A 67 -11.53 -16.61 -11.99
CA THR A 67 -12.36 -16.63 -13.19
C THR A 67 -13.26 -15.39 -13.27
N PRO A 68 -13.59 -14.87 -14.48
CA PRO A 68 -14.49 -13.73 -14.63
C PRO A 68 -15.96 -14.06 -14.29
N THR A 69 -16.29 -15.34 -14.23
CA THR A 69 -17.60 -15.85 -13.81
C THR A 69 -17.44 -17.07 -12.91
N LEU A 70 -18.40 -17.30 -12.01
CA LEU A 70 -18.43 -18.49 -11.16
C LEU A 70 -19.87 -19.00 -10.99
N ASP A 71 -20.10 -20.26 -11.33
CA ASP A 71 -21.39 -20.91 -11.12
C ASP A 71 -21.44 -21.55 -9.73
N LEU A 72 -22.48 -21.24 -8.97
CA LEU A 72 -22.70 -21.73 -7.61
C LEU A 72 -24.10 -22.35 -7.50
N LYS A 73 -24.17 -23.51 -6.83
CA LYS A 73 -25.44 -24.16 -6.52
C LYS A 73 -25.98 -23.60 -5.20
N LEU A 74 -27.22 -23.09 -5.23
CA LEU A 74 -27.93 -22.55 -4.06
C LEU A 74 -29.15 -23.41 -3.72
N ASP A 75 -29.02 -24.16 -2.63
CA ASP A 75 -30.14 -24.86 -2.02
C ASP A 75 -31.05 -23.87 -1.26
N PRO A 76 -32.35 -24.20 -1.05
CA PRO A 76 -33.26 -23.34 -0.30
C PRO A 76 -32.76 -23.02 1.11
N GLY A 77 -32.71 -21.74 1.48
CA GLY A 77 -32.23 -21.30 2.80
C GLY A 77 -30.73 -21.46 3.02
N ALA A 78 -29.97 -21.90 2.02
CA ALA A 78 -28.53 -22.08 2.12
C ALA A 78 -27.80 -20.73 2.06
N THR A 79 -26.66 -20.69 2.76
CA THR A 79 -25.61 -19.70 2.57
C THR A 79 -24.44 -20.41 1.90
N VAL A 80 -23.99 -19.91 0.76
CA VAL A 80 -22.82 -20.44 0.06
C VAL A 80 -21.70 -19.42 0.08
N GLU A 81 -20.51 -19.89 0.44
CA GLU A 81 -19.30 -19.10 0.52
C GLU A 81 -18.56 -19.12 -0.82
N PHE A 82 -17.99 -17.97 -1.18
CA PHE A 82 -17.11 -17.81 -2.32
C PHE A 82 -16.08 -16.71 -2.04
N TRP A 83 -15.13 -16.54 -2.96
CA TRP A 83 -14.07 -15.55 -2.87
C TRP A 83 -14.17 -14.59 -4.04
N VAL A 84 -13.97 -13.31 -3.75
CA VAL A 84 -13.95 -12.23 -4.74
C VAL A 84 -12.66 -11.43 -4.59
N ALA A 85 -12.05 -11.08 -5.71
CA ALA A 85 -10.87 -10.23 -5.78
C ALA A 85 -10.96 -9.32 -7.01
N GLY A 86 -10.07 -8.32 -7.06
CA GLY A 86 -9.87 -7.54 -8.27
C GLY A 86 -9.21 -8.36 -9.39
N GLY A 87 -9.78 -8.24 -10.58
CA GLY A 87 -9.17 -8.60 -11.88
C GLY A 87 -8.61 -7.39 -12.62
N THR A 88 -9.22 -6.22 -12.46
CA THR A 88 -8.72 -4.94 -13.02
C THR A 88 -9.05 -3.82 -12.05
N ALA A 89 -8.13 -2.87 -11.89
CA ALA A 89 -8.27 -1.76 -10.94
C ALA A 89 -9.36 -0.77 -11.38
N SER A 90 -10.14 -0.29 -10.43
CA SER A 90 -11.11 0.79 -10.61
C SER A 90 -10.44 2.11 -10.94
N ILE A 91 -11.11 2.96 -11.71
CA ILE A 91 -10.72 4.37 -11.96
C ILE A 91 -11.56 5.34 -11.11
N ASP A 92 -12.78 4.94 -10.74
CA ASP A 92 -13.70 5.71 -9.90
C ASP A 92 -14.31 4.85 -8.79
N ASP A 93 -14.95 5.52 -7.83
CA ASP A 93 -15.60 4.83 -6.72
C ASP A 93 -16.85 4.09 -7.21
N LEU A 94 -17.05 2.88 -6.69
CA LEU A 94 -18.19 2.01 -7.00
C LEU A 94 -18.37 1.70 -8.51
N ASP A 95 -17.30 1.78 -9.29
CA ASP A 95 -17.27 1.56 -10.76
C ASP A 95 -17.09 0.08 -11.16
N ALA A 96 -17.01 -0.81 -10.18
CA ALA A 96 -16.98 -2.26 -10.36
C ALA A 96 -18.22 -2.85 -9.69
N GLY A 97 -18.63 -4.05 -10.11
CA GLY A 97 -19.75 -4.70 -9.45
C GLY A 97 -19.87 -6.17 -9.73
N LEU A 98 -20.44 -6.87 -8.75
CA LEU A 98 -20.84 -8.26 -8.87
C LEU A 98 -22.33 -8.31 -9.18
N SER A 99 -22.70 -9.15 -10.14
CA SER A 99 -24.08 -9.52 -10.44
C SER A 99 -24.29 -11.01 -10.24
N VAL A 100 -25.50 -11.37 -9.82
CA VAL A 100 -25.95 -12.75 -9.63
C VAL A 100 -27.19 -12.95 -10.47
N ALA A 101 -27.17 -13.93 -11.36
CA ALA A 101 -28.31 -14.31 -12.19
C ALA A 101 -28.36 -15.83 -12.33
N GLU A 102 -29.53 -16.41 -12.54
CA GLU A 102 -29.56 -17.73 -13.18
C GLU A 102 -29.08 -17.60 -14.64
N PRO A 103 -28.45 -18.62 -15.23
CA PRO A 103 -28.04 -18.57 -16.63
C PRO A 103 -29.20 -18.15 -17.55
N ASP A 104 -28.93 -17.19 -18.43
CA ASP A 104 -29.87 -16.63 -19.41
C ASP A 104 -31.14 -15.99 -18.82
N LYS A 105 -31.13 -15.64 -17.53
CA LYS A 105 -32.23 -14.93 -16.84
C LYS A 105 -31.81 -13.53 -16.39
N PRO A 106 -32.78 -12.65 -16.07
CA PRO A 106 -32.48 -11.34 -15.48
C PRO A 106 -31.67 -11.44 -14.18
N VAL A 107 -30.90 -10.38 -13.89
CA VAL A 107 -30.13 -10.25 -12.65
C VAL A 107 -31.08 -10.30 -11.43
N LEU A 108 -30.72 -11.15 -10.47
CA LEU A 108 -31.44 -11.38 -9.23
C LEU A 108 -30.93 -10.49 -8.10
N ALA A 109 -29.63 -10.23 -8.07
CA ALA A 109 -28.97 -9.35 -7.11
C ALA A 109 -27.70 -8.77 -7.72
N SER A 110 -27.32 -7.57 -7.26
CA SER A 110 -26.06 -6.94 -7.64
C SER A 110 -25.47 -6.18 -6.48
N LYS A 111 -24.15 -6.01 -6.47
CA LYS A 111 -23.43 -5.23 -5.47
C LYS A 111 -22.29 -4.45 -6.12
N SER A 112 -22.37 -3.13 -6.05
CA SER A 112 -21.29 -2.23 -6.49
C SER A 112 -20.16 -2.21 -5.47
N VAL A 113 -18.93 -2.19 -5.96
CA VAL A 113 -17.69 -2.22 -5.19
C VAL A 113 -16.62 -1.39 -5.89
N MET A 114 -15.47 -1.18 -5.26
CA MET A 114 -14.30 -0.59 -5.90
C MET A 114 -13.11 -1.54 -5.78
N VAL A 115 -12.36 -1.75 -6.86
CA VAL A 115 -11.05 -2.42 -6.85
C VAL A 115 -9.97 -1.37 -6.66
N ARG A 116 -9.58 -1.15 -5.40
CA ARG A 116 -8.76 -0.03 -4.94
C ARG A 116 -7.29 -0.43 -4.89
N ILE A 117 -6.49 0.05 -5.85
CA ILE A 117 -5.10 -0.36 -6.08
C ILE A 117 -4.19 0.87 -6.25
N ARG A 118 -2.94 0.78 -5.78
CA ARG A 118 -1.90 1.78 -6.03
C ARG A 118 -1.42 1.65 -7.47
N LYS A 119 -1.41 2.75 -8.21
CA LYS A 119 -1.08 2.79 -9.64
C LYS A 119 0.18 3.60 -9.90
N ASP A 120 0.80 3.37 -11.06
CA ASP A 120 1.86 4.24 -11.55
C ASP A 120 1.31 5.67 -11.67
N ALA A 121 1.95 6.60 -10.98
CA ALA A 121 1.61 8.01 -10.97
C ALA A 121 1.57 8.60 -12.41
N ASN A 122 2.36 8.03 -13.32
CA ASN A 122 2.44 8.47 -14.70
C ASN A 122 1.26 8.01 -15.58
N THR A 123 0.45 7.04 -15.12
CA THR A 123 -0.69 6.48 -15.85
C THR A 123 -2.05 6.83 -15.25
N LEU A 124 -2.08 7.56 -14.13
CA LEU A 124 -3.32 8.04 -13.53
C LEU A 124 -4.13 8.89 -14.50
N THR A 125 -5.45 8.74 -14.45
CA THR A 125 -6.37 9.68 -15.09
C THR A 125 -6.33 11.05 -14.40
N PRO A 126 -6.73 12.13 -15.09
CA PRO A 126 -6.85 13.45 -14.45
C PRO A 126 -7.76 13.46 -13.22
N ALA A 127 -8.84 12.68 -13.22
CA ALA A 127 -9.75 12.56 -12.09
C ALA A 127 -9.08 11.91 -10.87
N GLU A 128 -8.27 10.87 -11.09
CA GLU A 128 -7.48 10.25 -10.01
C GLU A 128 -6.41 11.19 -9.46
N GLN A 129 -5.72 11.93 -10.33
CA GLN A 129 -4.74 12.94 -9.92
C GLN A 129 -5.39 13.99 -9.00
N VAL A 130 -6.52 14.58 -9.42
CA VAL A 130 -7.26 15.58 -8.62
C VAL A 130 -7.76 14.98 -7.31
N ARG A 131 -8.29 13.75 -7.33
CA ARG A 131 -8.76 13.06 -6.12
C ARG A 131 -7.63 12.87 -5.11
N PHE A 132 -6.45 12.46 -5.57
CA PHE A 132 -5.26 12.32 -4.73
C PHE A 132 -4.77 13.66 -4.17
N THR A 133 -4.52 14.65 -5.05
CA THR A 133 -3.97 15.95 -4.63
C THR A 133 -4.93 16.69 -3.70
N THR A 134 -6.24 16.57 -3.92
CA THR A 134 -7.27 17.13 -3.03
C THR A 134 -7.25 16.48 -1.65
N ALA A 135 -7.27 15.15 -1.56
CA ALA A 135 -7.23 14.46 -0.28
C ALA A 135 -5.93 14.79 0.48
N PHE A 136 -4.81 14.90 -0.23
CA PHE A 136 -3.53 15.21 0.39
C PHE A 136 -3.46 16.66 0.88
N ALA A 137 -3.92 17.63 0.07
CA ALA A 137 -4.05 19.02 0.50
C ALA A 137 -4.93 19.15 1.74
N GLN A 138 -6.02 18.40 1.86
CA GLN A 138 -6.90 18.39 3.04
C GLN A 138 -6.27 17.75 4.29
N VAL A 139 -5.29 16.86 4.14
CA VAL A 139 -4.52 16.32 5.27
C VAL A 139 -3.40 17.28 5.68
N ASN A 140 -2.84 18.03 4.73
CA ASN A 140 -1.89 19.10 4.99
C ASN A 140 -2.54 20.33 5.64
N ASP A 141 -3.74 20.71 5.17
CA ASP A 141 -4.55 21.83 5.66
C ASP A 141 -3.73 23.14 5.78
N GLU A 142 -3.06 23.49 4.68
CA GLU A 142 -2.17 24.66 4.60
C GLU A 142 -1.13 24.68 5.72
N GLY A 143 -0.59 23.52 6.04
CA GLY A 143 0.40 23.30 7.10
C GLY A 143 -0.17 23.12 8.50
N ASN A 144 -1.47 23.31 8.73
CA ASN A 144 -2.12 23.19 10.04
C ASN A 144 -2.62 21.78 10.35
N GLY A 145 -2.67 20.91 9.35
CA GLY A 145 -3.33 19.61 9.42
C GLY A 145 -2.47 18.51 10.04
N LEU A 146 -3.04 17.30 10.02
CA LEU A 146 -2.43 16.08 10.57
C LEU A 146 -1.11 15.72 9.89
N PHE A 147 -0.86 16.23 8.68
CA PHE A 147 0.39 15.97 7.95
C PHE A 147 1.65 16.38 8.75
N GLN A 148 1.56 17.36 9.64
CA GLN A 148 2.67 17.73 10.52
C GLN A 148 3.20 16.52 11.31
N ASN A 149 2.29 15.69 11.83
CA ASN A 149 2.64 14.47 12.56
C ASN A 149 3.43 13.50 11.68
N PHE A 150 3.07 13.38 10.40
CA PHE A 150 3.81 12.54 9.45
C PHE A 150 5.22 13.07 9.25
N ARG A 151 5.43 14.38 9.10
CA ARG A 151 6.78 14.95 8.98
C ARG A 151 7.64 14.68 10.22
N GLU A 152 7.06 14.86 11.40
CA GLU A 152 7.75 14.65 12.69
C GLU A 152 8.19 13.19 12.89
N MET A 153 7.58 12.23 12.19
CA MET A 153 8.00 10.82 12.20
C MET A 153 9.35 10.57 11.51
N HIS A 154 9.91 11.56 10.83
CA HIS A 154 11.07 11.33 9.96
C HIS A 154 12.08 12.49 10.02
N ARG A 155 11.79 13.53 10.81
CA ARG A 155 12.63 14.73 10.96
C ARG A 155 13.84 14.52 11.87
N GLU A 156 13.62 14.02 13.08
CA GLU A 156 14.64 13.99 14.13
C GLU A 156 15.67 12.88 13.91
N ARG A 157 16.93 13.10 14.30
CA ARG A 157 18.00 12.09 14.12
C ARG A 157 17.64 10.75 14.81
N SER A 158 17.00 10.81 15.97
CA SER A 158 16.53 9.63 16.69
C SER A 158 15.40 8.91 15.96
N ALA A 159 14.53 9.65 15.25
CA ALA A 159 13.46 9.11 14.41
C ALA A 159 14.02 8.43 13.16
N LEU A 160 14.98 9.07 12.49
CA LEU A 160 15.68 8.49 11.35
C LEU A 160 16.34 7.15 11.69
N ARG A 161 16.91 7.01 12.89
CA ARG A 161 17.48 5.74 13.35
C ARG A 161 16.47 4.61 13.57
N GLN A 162 15.17 4.91 13.66
CA GLN A 162 14.12 3.89 13.72
C GLN A 162 13.74 3.39 12.33
N ALA A 163 13.88 4.27 11.32
CA ALA A 163 13.36 4.06 9.97
C ALA A 163 14.45 3.71 8.94
N HIS A 164 15.73 3.94 9.24
CA HIS A 164 16.82 3.88 8.26
C HIS A 164 18.07 3.13 8.74
N GLY A 165 18.91 2.76 7.77
CA GLY A 165 20.27 2.27 7.96
C GLY A 165 20.38 0.79 8.29
N PHE A 166 19.26 0.07 8.37
CA PHE A 166 19.18 -1.35 8.75
C PHE A 166 17.91 -2.02 8.20
N SER A 167 17.75 -3.32 8.46
CA SER A 167 16.73 -4.20 7.86
C SER A 167 15.28 -3.75 8.04
N GLY A 168 14.98 -3.00 9.11
CA GLY A 168 13.65 -2.43 9.35
C GLY A 168 13.18 -1.36 8.35
N PHE A 169 14.06 -0.84 7.48
CA PHE A 169 13.76 0.26 6.56
C PHE A 169 12.48 0.04 5.75
N LEU A 170 12.36 -1.11 5.08
CA LEU A 170 11.22 -1.39 4.20
C LEU A 170 9.91 -1.59 4.98
N ALA A 171 9.97 -2.32 6.09
CA ALA A 171 8.81 -2.53 6.96
C ALA A 171 8.30 -1.21 7.55
N TRP A 172 9.20 -0.35 8.04
CA TRP A 172 8.84 0.93 8.61
C TRP A 172 8.17 1.84 7.58
N HIS A 173 8.73 1.94 6.36
CA HIS A 173 8.15 2.77 5.31
C HIS A 173 6.83 2.20 4.77
N ARG A 174 6.65 0.87 4.70
CA ARG A 174 5.34 0.26 4.39
C ARG A 174 4.28 0.68 5.39
N ALA A 175 4.59 0.62 6.69
CA ALA A 175 3.70 1.12 7.73
C ALA A 175 3.44 2.63 7.58
N TYR A 176 4.47 3.42 7.33
CA TYR A 176 4.34 4.87 7.14
C TYR A 176 3.38 5.25 6.00
N LEU A 177 3.53 4.59 4.84
CA LEU A 177 2.65 4.75 3.69
C LEU A 177 1.21 4.32 4.03
N LEU A 178 1.06 3.16 4.67
CA LEU A 178 -0.26 2.63 5.03
C LEU A 178 -1.01 3.54 6.02
N ASP A 179 -0.31 4.13 6.98
CA ASP A 179 -0.88 5.10 7.93
C ASP A 179 -1.36 6.36 7.19
N LEU A 180 -0.54 6.93 6.31
CA LEU A 180 -0.94 8.10 5.53
C LEU A 180 -2.13 7.79 4.62
N GLU A 181 -2.06 6.69 3.87
CA GLU A 181 -3.12 6.30 2.93
C GLU A 181 -4.47 6.16 3.63
N ARG A 182 -4.49 5.65 4.86
CA ARG A 182 -5.72 5.55 5.67
C ARG A 182 -6.26 6.91 6.08
N GLU A 183 -5.41 7.88 6.39
CA GLU A 183 -5.84 9.26 6.67
C GLU A 183 -6.37 9.95 5.40
N LEU A 184 -5.74 9.73 4.24
CA LEU A 184 -6.26 10.20 2.95
C LEU A 184 -7.64 9.60 2.66
N GLN A 185 -7.84 8.31 2.96
CA GLN A 185 -9.11 7.62 2.75
C GLN A 185 -10.25 8.12 3.63
N LYS A 186 -9.96 8.75 4.77
CA LYS A 186 -11.00 9.45 5.57
C LYS A 186 -11.48 10.73 4.89
N LYS A 187 -10.67 11.32 4.00
CA LYS A 187 -11.04 12.48 3.18
C LYS A 187 -11.77 12.05 1.92
N ASN A 188 -11.26 11.03 1.25
CA ASN A 188 -11.90 10.41 0.10
C ASN A 188 -11.64 8.90 0.10
N PRO A 189 -12.65 8.04 0.33
CA PRO A 189 -12.42 6.61 0.52
C PRO A 189 -12.01 5.88 -0.76
N ALA A 190 -12.12 6.51 -1.94
CA ALA A 190 -11.64 5.97 -3.21
C ALA A 190 -10.15 6.25 -3.49
N VAL A 191 -9.47 7.00 -2.63
CA VAL A 191 -8.06 7.38 -2.87
C VAL A 191 -7.09 6.24 -2.54
N THR A 192 -6.03 6.13 -3.33
CA THR A 192 -4.82 5.34 -3.05
C THR A 192 -3.59 6.23 -3.20
N LEU A 193 -2.48 5.83 -2.55
CA LEU A 193 -1.18 6.40 -2.85
C LEU A 193 -0.73 5.92 -4.24
N PRO A 194 -0.42 6.81 -5.17
CA PRO A 194 0.27 6.42 -6.39
C PRO A 194 1.76 6.20 -6.13
N TYR A 195 2.43 5.50 -7.03
CA TYR A 195 3.88 5.32 -6.96
C TYR A 195 4.57 5.96 -8.16
N TRP A 196 5.73 6.57 -7.95
CA TRP A 196 6.54 7.14 -9.04
C TRP A 196 7.65 6.17 -9.45
N ARG A 197 7.59 5.66 -10.68
CA ARG A 197 8.63 4.83 -11.28
C ARG A 197 9.86 5.66 -11.64
N PHE A 198 10.69 5.94 -10.64
CA PHE A 198 11.93 6.72 -10.81
C PHE A 198 12.92 6.11 -11.82
N ASP A 199 12.80 4.82 -12.15
CA ASP A 199 13.63 4.13 -13.15
C ASP A 199 13.15 4.34 -14.59
N ARG A 200 12.12 5.18 -14.82
CA ARG A 200 11.51 5.45 -16.11
C ARG A 200 11.17 6.94 -16.31
N PRO A 201 10.97 7.38 -17.56
CA PRO A 201 10.33 8.66 -17.86
C PRO A 201 8.97 8.81 -17.16
N ALA A 202 8.71 10.00 -16.61
CA ALA A 202 7.51 10.34 -15.88
C ALA A 202 6.92 11.72 -16.29
N PRO A 203 6.63 11.95 -17.59
CA PRO A 203 6.19 13.26 -18.09
C PRO A 203 4.85 13.72 -17.51
N ASN A 204 3.99 12.81 -17.05
CA ASN A 204 2.69 13.15 -16.46
C ASN A 204 2.77 13.40 -14.95
N VAL A 205 3.91 13.09 -14.32
CA VAL A 205 4.10 13.26 -12.87
C VAL A 205 4.45 14.72 -12.55
N PHE A 206 5.45 15.27 -13.25
CA PHE A 206 6.02 16.59 -12.99
C PHE A 206 5.32 17.70 -13.80
N THR A 207 4.00 17.77 -13.68
CA THR A 207 3.13 18.74 -14.36
C THR A 207 2.47 19.68 -13.36
N GLU A 208 2.09 20.88 -13.78
CA GLU A 208 1.35 21.84 -12.95
C GLU A 208 0.04 21.26 -12.39
N GLN A 209 -0.60 20.37 -13.15
CA GLN A 209 -1.88 19.75 -12.81
C GLN A 209 -1.77 18.67 -11.72
N PHE A 210 -0.57 18.13 -11.46
CA PHE A 210 -0.41 17.01 -10.54
C PHE A 210 0.60 17.26 -9.43
N MET A 211 1.88 16.86 -9.58
CA MET A 211 2.89 17.03 -8.52
C MET A 211 3.70 18.31 -8.67
N GLY A 212 3.37 19.12 -9.66
CA GLY A 212 3.98 20.40 -9.95
C GLY A 212 5.27 20.25 -10.76
N ARG A 213 5.57 21.26 -11.58
CA ARG A 213 6.82 21.34 -12.35
C ARG A 213 7.80 22.29 -11.67
N GLN A 214 9.08 22.18 -12.05
CA GLN A 214 10.10 23.12 -11.58
C GLN A 214 9.76 24.55 -12.02
N GLY A 215 9.78 25.46 -11.04
CA GLY A 215 9.62 26.90 -11.22
C GLY A 215 10.92 27.68 -11.08
N ALA A 216 10.81 29.00 -11.01
CA ALA A 216 11.92 29.88 -10.66
C ALA A 216 12.19 29.83 -9.14
N ALA A 217 13.43 30.15 -8.74
CA ALA A 217 13.82 30.41 -7.35
C ALA A 217 13.40 29.33 -6.34
N ARG A 218 13.83 28.07 -6.56
CA ARG A 218 13.69 26.96 -5.60
C ARG A 218 12.22 26.61 -5.26
N ASN A 219 11.25 26.96 -6.11
CA ASN A 219 9.84 26.64 -5.87
C ASN A 219 9.25 25.77 -6.99
N VAL A 220 8.28 24.95 -6.64
CA VAL A 220 7.44 24.18 -7.56
C VAL A 220 6.24 25.04 -7.98
N VAL A 221 5.86 24.95 -9.25
CA VAL A 221 4.68 25.65 -9.82
C VAL A 221 3.55 24.64 -10.04
N PHE A 222 2.35 25.04 -9.63
CA PHE A 222 1.11 24.30 -9.77
C PHE A 222 0.08 25.10 -10.56
N ASP A 223 -0.86 24.39 -11.17
CA ASP A 223 -2.09 24.98 -11.70
C ASP A 223 -2.87 25.59 -10.53
N PRO A 224 -3.48 26.78 -10.67
CA PRO A 224 -4.26 27.40 -9.59
C PRO A 224 -5.39 26.53 -9.03
N ASN A 225 -5.92 25.57 -9.80
CA ASN A 225 -6.96 24.65 -9.36
C ASN A 225 -6.40 23.41 -8.65
N ASN A 226 -5.10 23.18 -8.71
CA ASN A 226 -4.46 22.13 -7.94
C ASN A 226 -4.28 22.60 -6.50
N LEU A 227 -4.95 21.94 -5.55
CA LEU A 227 -4.95 22.35 -4.15
C LEU A 227 -3.59 22.22 -3.45
N LEU A 228 -2.62 21.52 -4.05
CA LEU A 228 -1.23 21.56 -3.59
C LEU A 228 -0.54 22.92 -3.85
N SER A 229 -1.15 23.83 -4.61
CA SER A 229 -0.69 25.23 -4.73
C SER A 229 -0.68 25.97 -3.38
N ASN A 230 -1.51 25.55 -2.43
CA ASN A 230 -1.56 26.09 -1.07
C ASN A 230 -0.73 25.28 -0.06
N TRP A 231 0.14 24.40 -0.53
CA TRP A 231 0.93 23.53 0.34
C TRP A 231 1.82 24.36 1.27
N GLN A 232 1.82 24.00 2.56
CA GLN A 232 2.74 24.61 3.52
C GLN A 232 3.31 23.55 4.47
N THR A 233 4.54 23.77 4.89
CA THR A 233 5.17 22.96 5.94
C THR A 233 6.05 23.84 6.80
N ASP A 234 6.04 23.62 8.12
CA ASP A 234 6.86 24.38 9.08
C ASP A 234 6.70 25.92 8.98
N GLY A 235 5.52 26.39 8.58
CA GLY A 235 5.24 27.82 8.35
C GLY A 235 5.81 28.38 7.04
N GLU A 236 6.43 27.54 6.21
CA GLU A 236 6.95 27.89 4.89
C GLU A 236 5.95 27.50 3.80
N PRO A 237 5.45 28.45 2.99
CA PRO A 237 4.59 28.15 1.86
C PRO A 237 5.38 27.62 0.66
N GLY A 238 4.74 26.75 -0.11
CA GLY A 238 5.29 26.16 -1.33
C GLY A 238 6.10 24.90 -1.09
N ILE A 239 6.77 24.44 -2.15
CA ILE A 239 7.58 23.21 -2.15
C ILE A 239 8.93 23.52 -2.77
N TRP A 240 10.01 23.25 -2.02
CA TRP A 240 11.35 23.28 -2.59
C TRP A 240 11.77 21.92 -3.14
N ARG A 241 11.63 21.78 -4.46
CA ARG A 241 12.07 20.60 -5.22
C ARG A 241 12.60 20.99 -6.60
N GLU A 242 13.77 20.47 -6.92
CA GLU A 242 14.46 20.71 -8.19
C GLU A 242 14.99 19.39 -8.75
N PRO A 243 14.29 18.77 -9.72
CA PRO A 243 14.76 17.56 -10.37
C PRO A 243 16.06 17.82 -11.15
N GLN A 244 17.07 16.97 -10.98
CA GLN A 244 18.32 17.03 -11.77
C GLN A 244 18.23 16.24 -13.08
N PHE A 245 17.02 15.82 -13.46
CA PHE A 245 16.70 15.04 -14.66
C PHE A 245 15.50 15.67 -15.37
N ALA A 246 15.40 15.46 -16.67
CA ALA A 246 14.22 15.87 -17.43
C ALA A 246 13.08 14.87 -17.22
N ALA A 247 11.82 15.33 -17.17
CA ALA A 247 10.67 14.48 -16.88
C ALA A 247 10.44 13.36 -17.91
N ASP A 248 10.98 13.49 -19.11
CA ASP A 248 10.98 12.47 -20.16
C ASP A 248 12.18 11.50 -20.08
N GLN A 249 12.96 11.57 -19.00
CA GLN A 249 14.10 10.70 -18.69
C GLN A 249 13.91 10.03 -17.31
N PRO A 250 14.54 8.87 -17.06
CA PRO A 250 14.60 8.29 -15.72
C PRO A 250 15.46 9.14 -14.78
N ALA A 251 15.18 9.06 -13.48
CA ALA A 251 16.10 9.54 -12.45
C ALA A 251 17.33 8.61 -12.44
N PHE A 252 18.54 9.16 -12.28
CA PHE A 252 19.82 8.44 -12.37
C PHE A 252 20.00 7.33 -11.31
N VAL A 253 19.27 6.22 -11.47
CA VAL A 253 19.11 5.14 -10.49
C VAL A 253 19.30 3.78 -11.15
N SER A 254 19.53 2.74 -10.35
CA SER A 254 19.44 1.36 -10.83
C SER A 254 18.04 1.05 -11.37
N GLY A 255 18.00 0.44 -12.56
CA GLY A 255 16.75 -0.03 -13.16
C GLY A 255 16.11 -1.19 -12.39
N GLU A 256 14.80 -1.35 -12.55
CA GLU A 256 14.01 -2.36 -11.83
C GLU A 256 14.57 -3.79 -11.94
N ALA A 257 15.03 -4.22 -13.11
CA ALA A 257 15.60 -5.57 -13.28
C ALA A 257 16.84 -5.79 -12.40
N THR A 258 17.71 -4.77 -12.30
CA THR A 258 18.89 -4.79 -11.42
C THR A 258 18.48 -4.80 -9.95
N THR A 259 17.47 -4.00 -9.58
CA THR A 259 16.95 -3.97 -8.21
C THR A 259 16.36 -5.32 -7.78
N LEU A 260 15.59 -5.97 -8.66
CA LEU A 260 14.96 -7.26 -8.34
C LEU A 260 15.98 -8.42 -8.26
N ALA A 261 17.18 -8.26 -8.81
CA ALA A 261 18.28 -9.20 -8.67
C ALA A 261 19.06 -9.05 -7.35
N LEU A 262 18.78 -8.02 -6.54
CA LEU A 262 19.43 -7.85 -5.24
C LEU A 262 19.13 -9.02 -4.31
N GLY A 263 20.14 -9.43 -3.55
CA GLY A 263 20.10 -10.58 -2.65
C GLY A 263 20.33 -11.94 -3.30
N GLY A 264 20.57 -11.99 -4.61
CA GLY A 264 20.94 -13.20 -5.34
C GLY A 264 19.89 -13.63 -6.37
N PRO A 265 20.11 -14.76 -7.06
CA PRO A 265 19.18 -15.24 -8.09
C PRO A 265 17.84 -15.67 -7.48
N ALA A 266 16.75 -15.34 -8.16
CA ALA A 266 15.43 -15.83 -7.82
C ALA A 266 15.29 -17.34 -8.16
N PRO A 267 14.48 -18.12 -7.40
CA PRO A 267 13.72 -17.74 -6.19
C PRO A 267 14.53 -17.81 -4.87
N GLY A 268 15.86 -17.77 -4.94
CA GLY A 268 16.77 -17.98 -3.82
C GLY A 268 17.23 -16.72 -3.09
N ALA A 269 16.77 -15.52 -3.45
CA ALA A 269 17.37 -14.29 -2.92
C ALA A 269 17.15 -14.13 -1.41
N PHE A 270 18.13 -13.53 -0.74
CA PHE A 270 18.09 -13.12 0.67
C PHE A 270 17.62 -11.67 0.79
N PHE A 271 16.69 -11.40 1.70
CA PHE A 271 16.30 -10.04 2.05
C PHE A 271 17.46 -9.31 2.73
N ASP A 272 18.07 -9.97 3.72
CA ASP A 272 19.30 -9.62 4.41
C ASP A 272 20.03 -10.91 4.81
N ASN A 273 21.35 -10.83 5.08
CA ASN A 273 22.16 -12.00 5.41
C ASN A 273 23.12 -11.72 6.58
N GLY A 274 22.59 -11.10 7.65
CA GLY A 274 23.31 -10.89 8.91
C GLY A 274 24.32 -9.75 8.92
N GLY A 275 24.36 -8.92 7.88
CA GLY A 275 25.20 -7.72 7.89
C GLY A 275 24.73 -6.69 8.93
N VAL A 276 25.56 -6.37 9.91
CA VAL A 276 25.32 -5.37 10.97
C VAL A 276 26.06 -4.03 10.75
N THR A 277 26.86 -3.84 9.70
CA THR A 277 27.51 -2.54 9.43
C THR A 277 27.46 -2.13 7.96
N THR A 278 27.61 -0.82 7.72
CA THR A 278 27.75 -0.21 6.39
C THR A 278 29.12 -0.46 5.73
N GLN A 279 30.01 -1.21 6.38
CA GLN A 279 31.33 -1.58 5.86
C GLN A 279 31.43 -3.07 5.48
N GLN A 280 30.44 -3.88 5.84
CA GLN A 280 30.38 -5.28 5.42
C GLN A 280 30.04 -5.38 3.93
N ALA A 281 30.57 -6.44 3.30
CA ALA A 281 30.45 -6.71 1.87
C ALA A 281 29.00 -6.55 1.40
N ASP A 282 28.82 -5.88 0.25
CA ASP A 282 27.52 -5.58 -0.36
C ASP A 282 26.61 -6.80 -0.50
N THR A 283 27.18 -7.99 -0.69
CA THR A 283 26.46 -9.27 -0.78
C THR A 283 25.77 -9.68 0.53
N LEU A 284 26.27 -9.25 1.69
CA LEU A 284 25.70 -9.56 3.01
C LEU A 284 24.45 -8.72 3.33
N ARG A 285 24.18 -7.69 2.52
CA ARG A 285 23.02 -6.81 2.71
C ARG A 285 21.78 -7.30 1.99
N GLY A 286 21.84 -8.31 1.13
CA GLY A 286 20.62 -8.85 0.49
C GLY A 286 19.86 -7.80 -0.33
N PHE A 287 18.54 -7.98 -0.44
CA PHE A 287 17.62 -7.02 -1.06
C PHE A 287 17.58 -5.66 -0.35
N ARG A 288 17.72 -5.59 0.99
CA ARG A 288 17.67 -4.30 1.71
C ARG A 288 18.75 -3.30 1.29
N ARG A 289 19.77 -3.73 0.52
CA ARG A 289 20.72 -2.82 -0.18
C ARG A 289 20.00 -1.74 -0.99
N MET A 290 18.76 -2.01 -1.41
CA MET A 290 17.93 -1.07 -2.16
C MET A 290 17.72 0.28 -1.46
N GLU A 291 17.89 0.37 -0.13
CA GLU A 291 17.88 1.63 0.63
C GLU A 291 18.92 2.63 0.09
N GLY A 292 20.08 2.15 -0.38
CA GLY A 292 21.08 3.01 -1.04
C GLY A 292 20.71 3.34 -2.48
N ASP A 293 20.62 2.32 -3.33
CA ASP A 293 20.23 2.46 -4.74
C ASP A 293 19.27 1.30 -5.07
N PRO A 294 18.03 1.58 -5.52
CA PRO A 294 17.60 2.85 -6.12
C PRO A 294 16.98 3.91 -5.20
N HIS A 295 16.65 3.62 -3.94
CA HIS A 295 15.94 4.61 -3.10
C HIS A 295 16.76 5.87 -2.82
N GLY A 296 17.97 5.75 -2.26
CA GLY A 296 18.82 6.90 -1.94
C GLY A 296 19.29 7.66 -3.18
N ALA A 297 19.54 6.94 -4.28
CA ALA A 297 19.82 7.53 -5.59
C ALA A 297 18.63 8.34 -6.12
N ALA A 298 17.40 7.86 -5.94
CA ALA A 298 16.19 8.60 -6.31
C ALA A 298 16.06 9.90 -5.50
N HIS A 299 16.30 9.88 -4.19
CA HIS A 299 16.37 11.11 -3.38
C HIS A 299 17.47 12.07 -3.88
N SER A 300 18.65 11.53 -4.17
CA SER A 300 19.81 12.30 -4.63
C SER A 300 19.67 12.84 -6.06
N SER A 301 18.64 12.41 -6.81
CA SER A 301 18.31 12.94 -8.14
C SER A 301 17.56 14.27 -8.10
N PHE A 302 17.35 14.82 -6.90
CA PHE A 302 16.78 16.15 -6.69
C PHE A 302 17.75 17.01 -5.88
N ASP A 303 17.68 18.31 -6.11
CA ASP A 303 18.00 19.32 -5.11
C ASP A 303 16.73 19.71 -4.32
N GLY A 304 16.92 20.32 -3.16
CA GLY A 304 15.84 20.77 -2.28
C GLY A 304 15.44 19.76 -1.22
N TRP A 305 14.21 19.85 -0.71
CA TRP A 305 13.81 19.09 0.47
C TRP A 305 13.94 17.58 0.28
N LEU A 306 13.60 17.07 -0.91
CA LEU A 306 13.69 15.65 -1.24
C LEU A 306 15.10 15.06 -1.13
N SER A 307 16.16 15.87 -1.22
CA SER A 307 17.53 15.35 -1.26
C SER A 307 18.09 14.98 0.12
N ALA A 308 17.46 15.47 1.20
CA ALA A 308 17.90 15.25 2.57
C ALA A 308 16.86 14.51 3.40
N THR A 309 17.28 13.48 4.12
CA THR A 309 16.39 12.57 4.85
C THR A 309 15.46 13.31 5.81
N ASN A 310 15.97 14.23 6.62
CA ASN A 310 15.17 14.96 7.61
C ASN A 310 14.19 15.99 7.02
N THR A 311 14.33 16.37 5.75
CA THR A 311 13.44 17.33 5.09
C THR A 311 12.59 16.72 3.99
N ALA A 312 12.95 15.55 3.46
CA ALA A 312 12.28 14.95 2.31
C ALA A 312 10.76 14.78 2.49
N PRO A 313 10.23 14.38 3.67
CA PRO A 313 8.78 14.31 3.90
C PRO A 313 8.04 15.64 3.83
N ARG A 314 8.72 16.79 3.77
CA ARG A 314 8.06 18.09 3.53
C ARG A 314 7.44 18.16 2.13
N ASP A 315 7.97 17.40 1.18
CA ASP A 315 7.45 17.31 -0.19
C ASP A 315 6.52 16.09 -0.33
N PRO A 316 5.28 16.25 -0.81
CA PRO A 316 4.35 15.12 -1.02
C PRO A 316 4.88 14.06 -2.00
N MET A 317 5.82 14.40 -2.90
CA MET A 317 6.51 13.46 -3.80
C MET A 317 7.28 12.37 -3.04
N PHE A 318 7.68 12.62 -1.79
CA PHE A 318 8.29 11.62 -0.90
C PHE A 318 7.46 10.33 -0.86
N PHE A 319 6.13 10.46 -0.74
CA PHE A 319 5.26 9.30 -0.56
C PHE A 319 5.09 8.52 -1.88
N LEU A 320 5.17 9.18 -3.03
CA LEU A 320 5.17 8.53 -4.34
C LEU A 320 6.47 7.75 -4.57
N LEU A 321 7.62 8.35 -4.21
CA LEU A 321 8.93 7.71 -4.25
C LEU A 321 8.94 6.46 -3.37
N HIS A 322 8.52 6.59 -2.11
CA HIS A 322 8.48 5.45 -1.18
C HIS A 322 7.41 4.41 -1.53
N SER A 323 6.32 4.79 -2.20
CA SER A 323 5.37 3.82 -2.73
C SER A 323 5.99 2.95 -3.82
N ASN A 324 6.92 3.48 -4.63
CA ASN A 324 7.67 2.66 -5.59
C ASN A 324 8.73 1.79 -4.89
N VAL A 325 9.33 2.27 -3.80
CA VAL A 325 10.22 1.46 -2.95
C VAL A 325 9.47 0.24 -2.39
N ASP A 326 8.28 0.46 -1.83
CA ASP A 326 7.46 -0.63 -1.29
C ASP A 326 6.93 -1.56 -2.40
N ARG A 327 6.58 -1.01 -3.57
CA ARG A 327 6.23 -1.78 -4.78
C ARG A 327 7.36 -2.72 -5.21
N LEU A 328 8.59 -2.21 -5.28
CA LEU A 328 9.77 -3.01 -5.65
C LEU A 328 10.00 -4.13 -4.63
N TRP A 329 9.80 -3.85 -3.34
CA TRP A 329 9.86 -4.88 -2.30
C TRP A 329 8.76 -5.92 -2.45
N ALA A 330 7.51 -5.51 -2.63
CA ALA A 330 6.37 -6.39 -2.87
C ALA A 330 6.60 -7.32 -4.08
N ARG A 331 7.14 -6.76 -5.18
CA ARG A 331 7.49 -7.54 -6.38
C ARG A 331 8.65 -8.50 -6.13
N TRP A 332 9.69 -8.08 -5.41
CA TRP A 332 10.78 -8.97 -5.02
C TRP A 332 10.31 -10.11 -4.10
N GLN A 333 9.39 -9.82 -3.17
CA GLN A 333 8.78 -10.83 -2.30
C GLN A 333 8.04 -11.89 -3.11
N ARG A 334 7.26 -11.45 -4.10
CA ARG A 334 6.56 -12.34 -5.03
C ARG A 334 7.51 -13.23 -5.83
N LEU A 335 8.59 -12.66 -6.37
CA LEU A 335 9.57 -13.40 -7.18
C LEU A 335 10.36 -14.45 -6.39
N ASN A 336 10.50 -14.27 -5.08
CA ASN A 336 11.34 -15.12 -4.23
C ASN A 336 10.58 -15.94 -3.20
N ASP A 337 9.25 -15.86 -3.17
CA ASP A 337 8.41 -16.42 -2.12
C ASP A 337 8.90 -16.00 -0.71
N ARG A 338 8.81 -14.69 -0.44
CA ARG A 338 9.32 -14.07 0.81
C ARG A 338 8.21 -13.41 1.61
N PHE A 339 7.16 -14.20 1.88
CA PHE A 339 6.04 -13.82 2.73
C PHE A 339 6.11 -14.45 4.12
N ASP A 340 6.89 -15.52 4.28
CA ASP A 340 7.11 -16.16 5.57
C ASP A 340 8.23 -15.46 6.32
N GLY A 341 7.84 -14.55 7.21
CA GLY A 341 8.74 -13.86 8.11
C GLY A 341 9.50 -14.79 9.05
N THR A 342 9.21 -16.10 9.12
CA THR A 342 9.98 -17.07 9.92
C THR A 342 11.25 -17.60 9.24
N GLN A 343 11.33 -17.46 7.92
CA GLN A 343 12.44 -17.95 7.13
C GLN A 343 13.63 -16.99 7.19
N ILE A 344 14.83 -17.55 7.36
CA ILE A 344 16.07 -16.76 7.43
C ILE A 344 16.34 -15.94 6.16
N ARG A 345 15.86 -16.43 5.00
CA ARG A 345 15.99 -15.72 3.71
C ARG A 345 15.02 -14.55 3.58
N THR A 346 13.91 -14.56 4.33
CA THR A 346 12.93 -13.46 4.37
C THR A 346 13.36 -12.39 5.36
N TYR A 347 13.87 -12.80 6.52
CA TYR A 347 14.34 -11.86 7.52
C TYR A 347 15.33 -12.54 8.49
N PHE A 348 16.58 -12.12 8.42
CA PHE A 348 17.69 -12.68 9.20
C PHE A 348 17.62 -12.28 10.67
N PHE A 349 17.40 -10.99 10.96
CA PHE A 349 17.40 -10.46 12.33
C PHE A 349 16.11 -10.82 13.08
N ARG A 350 16.13 -11.99 13.72
CA ARG A 350 15.00 -12.60 14.47
C ARG A 350 14.76 -11.91 15.81
N GLY A 351 13.62 -12.16 16.46
CA GLY A 351 13.43 -11.72 17.85
C GLY A 351 13.37 -10.20 17.99
N THR A 352 13.91 -9.66 19.08
CA THR A 352 13.92 -8.22 19.40
C THR A 352 15.35 -7.68 19.52
N ALA A 353 15.51 -6.36 19.60
CA ALA A 353 16.80 -5.74 19.90
C ALA A 353 17.41 -6.22 21.24
N ARG A 354 16.59 -6.69 22.19
CA ARG A 354 17.09 -7.31 23.44
C ARG A 354 17.77 -8.65 23.20
N SER A 355 17.26 -9.45 22.26
CA SER A 355 17.90 -10.73 21.89
C SER A 355 19.04 -10.55 20.90
N ASN A 356 19.07 -9.43 20.15
CA ASN A 356 20.12 -9.11 19.18
C ASN A 356 20.78 -7.76 19.51
N PRO A 357 21.67 -7.69 20.52
CA PRO A 357 22.23 -6.42 21.00
C PRO A 357 23.12 -5.70 19.97
N ALA A 358 23.54 -6.37 18.89
CA ALA A 358 24.27 -5.77 17.78
C ALA A 358 23.38 -4.99 16.79
N THR A 359 22.06 -4.99 17.01
CA THR A 359 21.08 -4.32 16.15
C THR A 359 20.42 -3.15 16.89
N GLN A 360 19.71 -2.30 16.14
CA GLN A 360 18.91 -1.21 16.70
C GLN A 360 17.44 -1.63 16.81
N ILE A 361 16.74 -1.05 17.77
CA ILE A 361 15.31 -1.26 17.96
C ILE A 361 14.54 -0.79 16.72
N GLY A 362 13.56 -1.58 16.28
CA GLY A 362 12.80 -1.33 15.05
C GLY A 362 13.38 -2.02 13.81
N HIS A 363 14.46 -2.82 13.96
CA HIS A 363 15.06 -3.55 12.84
C HIS A 363 15.09 -5.07 13.04
N ASN A 364 14.56 -5.59 14.15
CA ASN A 364 14.37 -7.02 14.34
C ASN A 364 12.91 -7.39 14.11
N LEU A 365 12.68 -8.63 13.66
CA LEU A 365 11.35 -9.11 13.26
C LEU A 365 10.24 -8.84 14.29
N LEU A 366 10.53 -9.01 15.58
CA LEU A 366 9.54 -8.84 16.66
C LEU A 366 9.63 -7.47 17.34
N ASP A 367 10.47 -6.55 16.86
CA ASP A 367 10.49 -5.19 17.39
C ASP A 367 9.22 -4.46 16.99
N THR A 368 8.54 -3.86 17.97
CA THR A 368 7.49 -2.88 17.69
C THR A 368 8.10 -1.59 17.14
N MET A 369 7.46 -1.04 16.11
CA MET A 369 7.92 0.14 15.41
C MET A 369 7.42 1.42 16.08
N TRP A 370 8.33 2.37 16.26
CA TRP A 370 8.00 3.76 16.61
C TRP A 370 7.51 4.49 15.36
N PRO A 371 6.56 5.44 15.44
CA PRO A 371 5.93 5.98 16.66
C PRO A 371 4.75 5.17 17.19
N TRP A 372 4.21 4.21 16.42
CA TRP A 372 2.91 3.61 16.68
C TRP A 372 2.81 2.81 17.99
N ASN A 373 3.94 2.45 18.59
CA ASN A 373 3.97 1.81 19.90
C ASN A 373 3.81 2.78 21.09
N GLY A 374 3.86 4.10 20.84
CA GLY A 374 3.72 5.16 21.83
C GLY A 374 4.90 5.32 22.79
N ILE A 375 6.03 4.68 22.49
CA ILE A 375 7.21 4.70 23.37
C ILE A 375 8.06 5.91 23.01
N THR A 376 8.33 6.77 23.98
CA THR A 376 9.20 7.96 23.83
C THR A 376 10.52 7.78 24.57
N GLN A 377 11.42 8.74 24.40
CA GLN A 377 12.70 8.78 25.08
C GLN A 377 12.59 8.71 26.61
N ALA A 378 11.47 9.19 27.18
CA ALA A 378 11.22 9.13 28.61
C ALA A 378 11.05 7.68 29.14
N GLN A 379 10.57 6.76 28.30
CA GLN A 379 10.44 5.35 28.65
C GLN A 379 11.63 4.50 28.17
N ASP A 380 12.26 4.86 27.05
CA ASP A 380 13.41 4.16 26.49
C ASP A 380 14.37 5.18 25.84
N PRO A 381 15.59 5.38 26.37
CA PRO A 381 16.55 6.36 25.85
C PRO A 381 16.96 6.16 24.39
N SER A 382 16.69 4.99 23.80
CA SER A 382 16.93 4.70 22.39
C SER A 382 15.84 5.21 21.44
N ARG A 383 14.72 5.74 21.98
CA ARG A 383 13.57 6.24 21.22
C ARG A 383 13.58 7.76 21.07
N PRO A 384 12.84 8.30 20.08
CA PRO A 384 12.67 9.74 19.91
C PRO A 384 11.94 10.43 21.08
N PRO A 385 12.12 11.75 21.27
CA PRO A 385 11.49 12.50 22.37
C PRO A 385 9.96 12.47 22.36
N ASN A 386 9.36 12.38 21.18
CA ASN A 386 7.92 12.34 20.97
C ASN A 386 7.51 11.06 20.21
N ALA A 387 6.22 10.77 20.17
CA ALA A 387 5.62 9.74 19.33
C ALA A 387 4.38 10.36 18.67
N PRO A 388 4.55 11.08 17.53
CA PRO A 388 3.51 11.91 16.94
C PRO A 388 2.31 11.13 16.39
N ARG A 389 2.38 9.80 16.35
CA ARG A 389 1.24 8.91 16.03
C ARG A 389 1.03 7.91 17.16
N GLY A 390 -0.25 7.60 17.41
CA GLY A 390 -0.64 6.51 18.30
C GLY A 390 -0.65 5.15 17.59
N ALA A 391 -1.28 4.17 18.24
CA ALA A 391 -1.46 2.83 17.67
C ALA A 391 -2.17 2.89 16.31
N PHE A 392 -1.82 1.96 15.43
CA PHE A 392 -2.52 1.77 14.16
C PHE A 392 -3.99 1.49 14.41
N VAL A 393 -4.86 2.34 13.87
CA VAL A 393 -6.30 2.19 14.05
C VAL A 393 -6.85 1.04 13.19
N PRO A 394 -7.88 0.31 13.67
CA PRO A 394 -8.58 -0.66 12.86
C PRO A 394 -9.20 0.00 11.63
N VAL A 395 -9.17 -0.70 10.50
CA VAL A 395 -9.82 -0.24 9.27
C VAL A 395 -10.87 -1.27 8.85
N PRO A 396 -12.14 -0.89 8.69
CA PRO A 396 -13.21 -1.84 8.35
C PRO A 396 -12.92 -2.69 7.11
N ALA A 397 -12.21 -2.13 6.13
CA ALA A 397 -11.91 -2.78 4.85
C ALA A 397 -10.71 -3.76 4.89
N ALA A 398 -9.87 -3.71 5.93
CA ALA A 398 -8.68 -4.57 6.05
C ALA A 398 -8.88 -5.66 7.11
N ALA A 399 -8.18 -6.79 6.95
CA ALA A 399 -8.06 -7.74 8.04
C ALA A 399 -7.08 -7.23 9.11
N TRP A 400 -6.01 -6.57 8.65
CA TRP A 400 -4.99 -6.04 9.53
C TRP A 400 -5.00 -4.49 9.61
N PRO A 401 -4.98 -3.92 10.83
CA PRO A 401 -5.17 -4.62 12.09
C PRO A 401 -6.67 -4.70 12.42
N ALA A 402 -7.14 -5.84 12.92
CA ALA A 402 -8.53 -6.01 13.33
C ALA A 402 -8.88 -5.20 14.60
N GLN A 403 -7.86 -4.83 15.37
CA GLN A 403 -7.93 -4.02 16.59
C GLN A 403 -6.77 -3.01 16.61
N ALA A 404 -6.80 -2.03 17.52
CA ALA A 404 -5.70 -1.06 17.59
C ALA A 404 -4.37 -1.79 17.83
N ALA A 405 -3.38 -1.59 16.96
CA ALA A 405 -2.16 -2.40 16.94
C ALA A 405 -0.88 -1.56 17.05
N LYS A 406 0.14 -2.17 17.67
CA LYS A 406 1.52 -1.67 17.69
C LYS A 406 2.31 -2.52 16.69
N PRO A 407 2.42 -2.12 15.41
CA PRO A 407 3.01 -2.96 14.38
C PRO A 407 4.44 -3.36 14.74
N THR A 408 4.75 -4.61 14.48
CA THR A 408 6.11 -5.12 14.43
C THR A 408 6.66 -5.08 13.01
N VAL A 409 7.97 -5.21 12.87
CA VAL A 409 8.60 -5.40 11.56
C VAL A 409 8.01 -6.62 10.83
N GLY A 410 7.78 -7.72 11.55
CA GLY A 410 7.24 -8.96 11.01
C GLY A 410 5.81 -8.84 10.49
N ASP A 411 4.98 -8.01 11.11
CA ASP A 411 3.61 -7.77 10.63
C ASP A 411 3.60 -7.25 9.19
N MET A 412 4.63 -6.50 8.80
CA MET A 412 4.72 -5.87 7.47
C MET A 412 5.14 -6.84 6.35
N ILE A 413 5.51 -8.08 6.66
CA ILE A 413 6.02 -9.03 5.66
C ILE A 413 4.88 -9.59 4.79
N ASP A 414 3.83 -10.15 5.40
CA ASP A 414 2.72 -10.82 4.69
C ASP A 414 1.56 -9.85 4.39
N TYR A 415 1.83 -8.77 3.68
CA TYR A 415 0.89 -7.65 3.49
C TYR A 415 -0.41 -8.03 2.74
N HIS A 416 -0.40 -9.09 1.93
CA HIS A 416 -1.57 -9.65 1.26
C HIS A 416 -2.25 -10.78 2.06
N GLY A 417 -1.69 -11.18 3.20
CA GLY A 417 -2.18 -12.31 3.99
C GLY A 417 -2.17 -13.62 3.22
N LEU A 418 -1.10 -13.92 2.48
CA LEU A 418 -0.93 -15.16 1.73
C LEU A 418 -0.85 -16.36 2.68
N LEU A 419 -0.11 -16.22 3.77
CA LEU A 419 0.07 -17.26 4.78
C LEU A 419 -0.96 -17.13 5.89
N SER A 420 -1.25 -15.89 6.29
CA SER A 420 -2.26 -15.57 7.30
C SER A 420 -3.30 -14.61 6.72
N PRO A 421 -4.52 -15.07 6.40
CA PRO A 421 -5.59 -14.18 5.91
C PRO A 421 -5.88 -12.98 6.81
N GLY A 422 -5.55 -13.09 8.11
CA GLY A 422 -5.67 -12.02 9.10
C GLY A 422 -4.65 -10.89 8.95
N SER A 423 -3.58 -11.09 8.17
CA SER A 423 -2.50 -10.12 7.93
C SER A 423 -2.74 -9.23 6.71
N ASP A 424 -3.80 -9.47 5.95
CA ASP A 424 -4.14 -8.66 4.77
C ASP A 424 -4.42 -7.20 5.14
N MET A 425 -3.55 -6.31 4.65
CA MET A 425 -3.54 -4.87 4.94
C MET A 425 -4.44 -4.05 4.01
N ASN A 426 -5.07 -4.69 3.02
CA ASN A 426 -5.99 -4.10 2.06
C ASN A 426 -5.38 -2.98 1.19
N PHE A 427 -4.19 -3.24 0.65
CA PHE A 427 -3.61 -2.49 -0.47
C PHE A 427 -2.89 -3.44 -1.43
N GLY A 428 -2.58 -2.96 -2.64
CA GLY A 428 -1.79 -3.68 -3.64
C GLY A 428 -1.29 -2.72 -4.73
N TYR A 429 -0.48 -3.23 -5.65
CA TYR A 429 0.09 -2.47 -6.77
C TYR A 429 -0.42 -3.02 -8.10
N ASP A 430 -0.77 -2.15 -9.04
CA ASP A 430 -1.34 -2.50 -10.34
C ASP A 430 -0.55 -3.55 -11.13
N ASP A 431 0.77 -3.62 -10.95
CA ASP A 431 1.65 -4.58 -11.61
C ASP A 431 2.32 -5.59 -10.65
N VAL A 432 1.79 -5.75 -9.43
CA VAL A 432 2.19 -6.81 -8.50
C VAL A 432 0.97 -7.69 -8.18
N PRO A 433 0.77 -8.79 -8.93
CA PRO A 433 -0.35 -9.70 -8.69
C PRO A 433 -0.29 -10.35 -7.31
N TYR A 434 -1.45 -10.82 -6.83
CA TYR A 434 -1.53 -11.67 -5.66
C TYR A 434 -0.82 -13.01 -5.89
N GLY A 435 -0.23 -13.58 -4.83
CA GLY A 435 0.46 -14.87 -4.87
C GLY A 435 1.97 -14.77 -5.12
N VAL A 436 2.58 -15.94 -5.29
CA VAL A 436 3.99 -16.12 -5.66
C VAL A 436 4.14 -16.11 -7.19
N ALA A 437 5.35 -15.85 -7.69
CA ALA A 437 5.66 -16.06 -9.10
C ALA A 437 5.68 -17.57 -9.41
N THR A 438 4.93 -17.96 -10.43
CA THR A 438 4.89 -19.34 -10.97
C THR A 438 6.00 -19.58 -11.97
#